data_AF-A0A167YPM9-F1
#
_entry.id   AF-A0A167YPM9-F1
#
_cell.length_a   1.000
_cell.length_b   1.000
_cell.length_c   1.000
_cell.angle_alpha   90.00
_cell.angle_beta   90.00
_cell.angle_gamma   90.00
#
_symmetry.space_group_name_H-M   'P 1'
#
loop_
_entity.id
_entity.type
_entity.pdbx_description
1 polymer ?
#
loop_
_entity_poly.entity_id
_entity_poly.type
_entity_poly.pdbx_seq_one_letter_code
_entity_poly.pdbx_strand_id
1 'polypeptide(L)'
;MRSVFQSEYRSQYGPKYQNQTNFRGITGKALFRFGRQTAPLGVAAAIGVLFYASGIPRVQRDILQKIPVIGGYFVKEVNPADSPF
;
A
#
# COMPACT_ATOMS: atom_id res chain seq x y z
N MET A 1 -15.90 20.77 48.54
CA MET A 1 -16.87 19.90 47.84
C MET A 1 -16.38 18.46 47.93
N ARG A 2 -17.17 17.55 48.51
CA ARG A 2 -16.81 16.13 48.68
C ARG A 2 -16.87 15.43 47.31
N SER A 3 -15.76 14.88 46.83
CA SER A 3 -15.74 13.99 45.66
C SER A 3 -16.35 12.65 46.07
N VAL A 4 -17.59 12.42 45.66
CA VAL A 4 -18.27 11.14 45.87
C VAL A 4 -17.66 10.15 44.88
N PHE A 5 -16.79 9.26 45.37
CA PHE A 5 -16.34 8.09 44.61
C PHE A 5 -17.50 7.10 44.52
N GLN A 6 -18.42 7.33 43.59
CA GLN A 6 -19.39 6.31 43.21
C GLN A 6 -18.64 5.32 42.32
N SER A 7 -18.28 4.17 42.88
CA SER A 7 -17.88 3.01 42.10
C SER A 7 -19.11 2.53 41.33
N GLU A 8 -19.25 2.98 40.09
CA GLU A 8 -20.24 2.48 39.13
C GLU A 8 -20.16 0.94 39.07
N TYR A 9 -21.16 0.24 39.61
CA TYR A 9 -21.23 -1.22 39.56
C TYR A 9 -21.29 -1.68 38.10
N ARG A 10 -20.20 -2.26 37.59
CA ARG A 10 -20.20 -2.90 36.26
C ARG A 10 -20.50 -4.39 36.42
N SER A 11 -21.65 -4.82 35.90
CA SER A 11 -22.06 -6.22 35.88
C SER A 11 -21.04 -7.09 35.13
N GLN A 12 -20.60 -8.19 35.74
CA GLN A 12 -19.64 -9.12 35.14
C GLN A 12 -20.19 -9.84 33.89
N TYR A 13 -21.51 -9.98 33.79
CA TYR A 13 -22.22 -10.68 32.71
C TYR A 13 -22.67 -9.76 31.57
N GLY A 14 -22.40 -8.45 31.65
CA GLY A 14 -22.74 -7.49 30.60
C GLY A 14 -21.69 -7.42 29.49
N PRO A 15 -22.06 -7.02 28.26
CA PRO A 15 -21.11 -6.81 27.19
C PRO A 15 -20.08 -5.73 27.58
N LYS A 16 -18.80 -6.10 27.58
CA LYS A 16 -17.69 -5.17 27.86
C LYS A 16 -17.36 -4.40 26.58
N TYR A 17 -17.99 -3.24 26.42
CA TYR A 17 -17.67 -2.33 25.31
C TYR A 17 -16.30 -1.68 25.56
N GLN A 18 -15.36 -1.91 24.66
CA GLN A 18 -14.13 -1.13 24.54
C GLN A 18 -14.31 -0.17 23.36
N ASN A 19 -14.08 1.12 23.60
CA ASN A 19 -14.12 2.12 22.54
C ASN A 19 -12.97 1.84 21.56
N GLN A 20 -13.31 1.37 20.35
CA GLN A 20 -12.32 1.28 19.29
C GLN A 20 -11.96 2.68 18.82
N THR A 21 -10.68 3.03 18.91
CA THR A 21 -10.13 4.24 18.32
C THR A 21 -10.49 4.26 16.84
N ASN A 22 -11.22 5.28 16.43
CA ASN A 22 -11.62 5.50 15.05
C ASN A 22 -11.39 6.97 14.70
N PHE A 23 -11.06 7.23 13.44
CA PHE A 23 -10.95 8.58 12.91
C PHE A 23 -12.05 8.77 11.88
N ARG A 24 -13.01 9.66 12.17
CA ARG A 24 -14.17 9.91 11.30
C ARG A 24 -14.93 8.63 10.92
N GLY A 25 -15.05 7.67 11.85
CA GLY A 25 -15.71 6.38 11.63
C GLY A 25 -14.85 5.30 10.96
N ILE A 26 -13.61 5.60 10.55
CA ILE A 26 -12.67 4.61 10.02
C ILE A 26 -11.91 3.98 11.20
N THR A 27 -12.10 2.69 11.40
CA THR A 27 -11.34 1.88 12.35
C THR A 27 -10.15 1.21 11.66
N GLY A 28 -9.10 0.88 12.43
CA GLY A 28 -7.99 0.07 11.91
C GLY A 28 -8.47 -1.27 11.33
N LYS A 29 -9.48 -1.90 11.94
CA LYS A 29 -10.09 -3.14 11.45
C LYS A 29 -10.71 -2.96 10.06
N ALA A 30 -11.41 -1.84 9.83
CA ALA A 30 -11.97 -1.53 8.52
C ALA A 30 -10.89 -1.31 7.48
N LEU A 31 -9.83 -0.55 7.82
CA LEU A 31 -8.70 -0.30 6.93
C LEU A 31 -8.02 -1.61 6.50
N PHE A 32 -7.75 -2.51 7.45
CA PHE A 32 -7.15 -3.82 7.14
C PHE A 32 -8.05 -4.69 6.28
N ARG A 33 -9.36 -4.71 6.57
CA ARG A 33 -10.33 -5.50 5.78
C ARG A 33 -10.35 -5.04 4.33
N PHE A 34 -10.53 -3.74 4.11
CA PHE A 34 -10.59 -3.19 2.76
C PHE A 34 -9.23 -3.23 2.07
N GLY A 35 -8.14 -2.90 2.77
CA GLY A 35 -6.79 -2.97 2.22
C GLY A 35 -6.44 -4.36 1.71
N ARG A 36 -6.77 -5.42 2.44
CA ARG A 36 -6.56 -6.80 1.95
C ARG A 36 -7.42 -7.13 0.72
N GLN A 37 -8.66 -6.65 0.70
CA GLN A 37 -9.58 -6.90 -0.40
C GLN A 37 -9.18 -6.14 -1.68
N THR A 38 -8.66 -4.91 -1.56
CA THR A 38 -8.29 -4.06 -2.71
C THR A 38 -6.83 -4.24 -3.12
N ALA A 39 -5.98 -4.86 -2.30
CA ALA A 39 -4.56 -5.06 -2.61
C ALA A 39 -4.33 -5.71 -3.99
N PRO A 40 -5.03 -6.80 -4.38
CA PRO A 40 -4.81 -7.42 -5.70
C PRO A 40 -5.12 -6.46 -6.86
N LEU A 41 -6.16 -5.64 -6.72
CA LEU A 41 -6.53 -4.64 -7.73
C LEU A 41 -5.46 -3.55 -7.86
N GLY A 42 -4.89 -3.11 -6.74
CA GLY A 42 -3.78 -2.15 -6.74
C GLY A 42 -2.53 -2.71 -7.43
N VAL A 43 -2.20 -3.98 -7.18
CA VAL A 43 -1.08 -4.66 -7.86
C VAL A 43 -1.34 -4.76 -9.36
N ALA A 44 -2.52 -5.23 -9.77
CA ALA A 44 -2.87 -5.34 -11.19
C ALA A 44 -2.83 -3.98 -11.91
N ALA A 45 -3.37 -2.93 -11.26
CA ALA A 45 -3.32 -1.57 -11.80
C ALA A 45 -1.88 -1.06 -11.94
N ALA A 46 -1.02 -1.28 -10.93
CA ALA A 46 0.38 -0.90 -11.00
C ALA A 46 1.12 -1.60 -12.15
N ILE A 47 0.89 -2.91 -12.33
CA ILE A 47 1.46 -3.66 -13.47
C ILE A 47 0.94 -3.08 -14.79
N GLY A 48 -0.36 -2.80 -14.91
CA GLY A 48 -0.94 -2.21 -16.12
C GLY A 48 -0.33 -0.85 -16.46
N VAL A 49 -0.14 0.02 -15.48
CA VAL A 49 0.51 1.34 -15.66
C VAL A 49 1.97 1.16 -16.09
N LEU A 50 2.72 0.27 -15.44
CA LEU A 50 4.12 0.00 -15.81
C LEU A 50 4.23 -0.58 -17.22
N PHE A 51 3.31 -1.47 -17.61
CA PHE A 51 3.26 -2.04 -18.95
C PHE A 51 3.00 -0.95 -20.01
N TYR A 52 1.99 -0.11 -19.79
CA TYR A 52 1.66 1.01 -20.68
C TYR A 52 2.82 2.01 -20.79
N ALA A 53 3.46 2.33 -19.67
CA ALA A 53 4.56 3.29 -19.60
C ALA A 53 5.94 2.70 -19.95
N SER A 54 6.02 1.43 -20.33
CA SER A 54 7.28 0.71 -20.55
C SER A 54 8.15 1.29 -21.67
N GLY A 55 7.58 2.08 -22.59
CA GLY A 55 8.33 2.78 -23.64
C GLY A 55 9.06 4.04 -23.19
N ILE A 56 8.77 4.57 -21.99
CA ILE A 56 9.39 5.80 -21.50
C ILE A 56 10.81 5.49 -20.97
N PRO A 57 11.89 6.11 -21.49
CA PRO A 57 13.26 5.78 -21.10
C PRO A 57 13.52 5.94 -19.60
N ARG A 58 12.87 6.91 -18.95
CA ARG A 58 12.97 7.10 -17.48
C ARG A 58 12.33 5.95 -16.71
N VAL A 59 11.16 5.47 -17.13
CA VAL A 59 10.48 4.33 -16.48
C VAL A 59 11.32 3.06 -16.62
N GLN A 60 11.94 2.85 -17.78
CA GLN A 60 12.85 1.73 -17.99
C GLN A 60 14.04 1.78 -17.03
N ARG A 61 14.79 2.89 -17.00
CA ARG A 61 16.01 3.02 -16.19
C ARG A 61 15.75 3.06 -14.69
N ASP A 62 14.69 3.75 -14.28
CA ASP A 62 14.44 4.01 -12.86
C ASP A 62 13.69 2.87 -12.16
N ILE A 63 12.87 2.11 -12.91
CA ILE A 63 11.99 1.07 -12.35
C ILE A 63 12.28 -0.29 -12.99
N LEU A 64 12.07 -0.45 -14.30
CA LEU A 64 12.03 -1.78 -14.94
C LEU A 64 13.39 -2.48 -14.92
N GLN A 65 14.49 -1.74 -15.12
CA GLN A 65 15.86 -2.26 -15.05
C GLN A 65 16.28 -2.72 -13.64
N LYS A 66 15.59 -2.26 -12.58
CA LYS A 66 15.88 -2.65 -11.20
C LYS A 66 15.16 -3.93 -10.77
N ILE A 67 14.26 -4.45 -11.60
CA ILE A 67 13.54 -5.68 -11.28
C ILE A 67 14.51 -6.85 -11.51
N PRO A 68 14.80 -7.67 -10.48
CA PRO A 68 15.65 -8.85 -10.66
C PRO A 68 15.00 -9.78 -11.69
N VAL A 69 15.83 -10.53 -12.43
CA VAL A 69 15.42 -11.44 -13.53
C VAL A 69 15.09 -10.73 -14.85
N ILE A 70 14.21 -9.72 -14.86
CA ILE A 70 13.75 -9.09 -16.13
C ILE A 70 14.44 -7.77 -16.48
N GLY A 71 15.17 -7.16 -15.55
CA GLY A 71 15.76 -5.83 -15.75
C GLY A 71 16.71 -5.72 -16.93
N GLY A 72 17.49 -6.78 -17.20
CA GLY A 72 18.42 -6.84 -18.33
C GLY A 72 17.75 -6.73 -19.70
N TYR A 73 16.46 -7.11 -19.82
CA TYR A 73 15.71 -7.00 -21.07
C TYR A 73 15.53 -5.54 -21.53
N PHE A 74 15.53 -4.61 -20.57
CA PHE A 74 15.34 -3.18 -20.85
C PHE A 74 16.67 -2.43 -21.02
N VAL A 75 17.81 -3.13 -21.03
CA VAL A 75 19.13 -2.53 -21.28
C VAL A 75 19.42 -2.64 -22.76
N LYS A 76 19.57 -1.48 -23.42
CA LYS A 76 20.00 -1.41 -24.81
C LYS A 76 21.49 -1.14 -24.87
N GLU A 77 22.29 -2.18 -25.10
CA GLU A 77 23.71 -2.05 -25.40
C GLU A 77 23.85 -1.67 -26.88
N VAL A 78 24.19 -0.40 -27.15
CA VAL A 78 24.53 0.08 -28.49
C VAL A 78 26.03 0.35 -28.50
N ASN A 79 26.74 -0.21 -29.48
CA ASN A 79 28.16 0.08 -29.65
C ASN A 79 28.32 1.57 -29.98
N PRO A 80 29.18 2.33 -29.28
CA PRO A 80 29.39 3.75 -29.56
C PRO A 80 29.79 4.07 -31.00
N ALA A 81 30.34 3.09 -31.74
CA ALA A 81 30.69 3.23 -33.14
C ALA A 81 29.48 3.13 -34.09
N ASP A 82 28.37 2.51 -33.66
CA ASP A 82 27.18 2.24 -34.48
C ASP A 82 26.12 3.34 -34.34
N SER A 83 26.28 4.29 -33.41
CA SER A 83 25.39 5.43 -33.28
C SER A 83 26.04 6.71 -33.83
N PRO A 84 25.38 7.41 -34.78
CA PRO A 84 25.85 8.70 -35.27
C PRO A 84 25.63 9.86 -34.26
N PHE A 85 25.08 9.55 -33.09
CA PHE A 85 24.86 10.43 -31.93
C PHE A 85 25.08 9.66 -30.63
#